data_AF-A0A7X3UGQ7-F1
#
_entry.id   AF-A0A7X3UGQ7-F1
#
_cell.length_a   1.000
_cell.length_b   1.000
_cell.length_c   1.000
_cell.angle_alpha   90.00
_cell.angle_beta   90.00
_cell.angle_gamma   90.00
#
_symmetry.space_group_name_H-M   'P 1'
#
loop_
_entity.id
_entity.type
_entity.pdbx_description
1 polymer ?
#
loop_
_entity_poly.entity_id
_entity_poly.type
_entity_poly.pdbx_seq_one_letter_code
_entity_poly.pdbx_strand_id
1 'polypeptide(L)'
;MYFVEEENMSKKSIAPGVSIAVAGGDRAQMSFVTLTPGSQVPMHDHPHEQLGVVLEGEFVMVIGGESRTIRTGDKYVIPGGV
;
A
#
# COMPACT_ATOMS: atom_id res chain seq x y z
N MET A 1 -19.85 9.21 3.04
CA MET A 1 -19.09 9.89 1.96
C MET A 1 -19.14 8.97 0.75
N TYR A 2 -19.65 9.44 -0.39
CA TYR A 2 -19.84 8.58 -1.58
C TYR A 2 -18.75 8.78 -2.63
N PHE A 3 -18.19 10.00 -2.70
CA PHE A 3 -17.08 10.37 -3.57
C PHE A 3 -15.97 10.95 -2.70
N VAL A 4 -14.73 10.61 -3.02
CA VAL A 4 -13.54 11.06 -2.30
C VAL A 4 -12.60 11.73 -3.29
N GLU A 5 -12.45 13.04 -3.15
CA GLU A 5 -11.42 13.79 -3.87
C GLU A 5 -10.08 13.60 -3.17
N GLU A 6 -8.98 13.58 -3.93
CA GLU A 6 -7.64 13.33 -3.39
C GLU A 6 -7.23 14.33 -2.31
N GLU A 7 -7.65 15.60 -2.45
CA GLU A 7 -7.43 16.66 -1.47
C GLU A 7 -8.08 16.38 -0.11
N ASN A 8 -9.13 15.56 -0.08
CA ASN A 8 -9.88 15.19 1.12
C ASN A 8 -9.37 13.87 1.75
N MET A 9 -8.36 13.23 1.16
CA MET A 9 -7.74 12.04 1.74
C MET A 9 -6.78 12.43 2.88
N SER A 10 -6.69 11.57 3.90
CA SER A 10 -5.69 11.76 4.97
C SER A 10 -4.31 11.41 4.44
N LYS A 11 -3.40 12.40 4.42
CA LYS A 11 -2.02 12.24 3.91
C LYS A 11 -1.03 12.10 5.07
N LYS A 12 -0.14 11.11 4.99
CA LYS A 12 0.90 10.85 6.01
C LYS A 12 2.20 10.38 5.38
N SER A 13 3.32 10.75 5.99
CA SER A 13 4.59 10.06 5.79
C SER A 13 4.70 8.95 6.84
N ILE A 14 4.94 7.71 6.41
CA ILE A 14 4.98 6.54 7.32
C ILE A 14 6.39 5.97 7.47
N ALA A 15 7.29 6.30 6.55
CA ALA A 15 8.72 6.01 6.61
C ALA A 15 9.47 7.02 5.71
N PRO A 16 10.79 7.16 5.85
CA PRO A 16 11.58 7.97 4.93
C PRO A 16 11.32 7.58 3.47
N GLY A 17 10.83 8.54 2.68
CA GLY A 17 10.50 8.33 1.27
C GLY A 17 9.27 7.44 1.00
N VAL A 18 8.40 7.21 2.00
CA VAL A 18 7.13 6.49 1.85
C VAL A 18 5.99 7.35 2.35
N SER A 19 5.13 7.77 1.44
CA SER A 19 3.93 8.56 1.74
C SER A 19 2.66 7.82 1.37
N ILE A 20 1.61 8.03 2.15
CA ILE A 20 0.28 7.47 1.91
C ILE A 20 -0.78 8.57 1.84
N ALA A 21 -1.81 8.35 1.01
CA ALA A 21 -3.07 9.08 1.02
C ALA A 21 -4.21 8.08 1.23
N VAL A 22 -5.03 8.29 2.25
CA VAL A 22 -5.97 7.28 2.76
C VAL A 22 -7.41 7.80 2.85
N ALA A 23 -8.36 6.97 2.47
CA ALA A 23 -9.78 7.14 2.76
C ALA A 23 -10.38 5.82 3.29
N GLY A 24 -11.14 5.90 4.39
CA GLY A 24 -11.76 4.75 5.03
C GLY A 24 -13.29 4.78 4.94
N GLY A 25 -13.89 3.61 4.70
CA GLY A 25 -15.28 3.32 5.03
C GLY A 25 -15.36 2.42 6.27
N ASP A 26 -16.53 1.83 6.51
CA ASP A 26 -16.77 1.05 7.74
C ASP A 26 -15.95 -0.24 7.84
N ARG A 27 -15.63 -0.86 6.69
CA ARG A 27 -14.97 -2.19 6.62
C ARG A 27 -13.82 -2.26 5.62
N ALA A 28 -13.54 -1.17 4.92
CA ALA A 28 -12.53 -1.14 3.87
C ALA A 28 -11.82 0.20 3.88
N GLN A 29 -10.54 0.17 3.57
CA GLN A 29 -9.71 1.35 3.42
C GLN A 29 -9.12 1.36 2.00
N MET A 30 -9.21 2.49 1.33
CA MET A 30 -8.45 2.78 0.13
C MET A 30 -7.18 3.55 0.52
N SER A 31 -6.03 3.09 0.05
CA SER A 31 -4.74 3.72 0.31
C SER A 31 -3.94 3.82 -0.98
N PHE A 32 -3.48 5.03 -1.31
CA PHE A 32 -2.50 5.28 -2.35
C PHE A 32 -1.14 5.41 -1.69
N VAL A 33 -0.18 4.59 -2.09
CA VAL A 33 1.16 4.53 -1.49
C VAL A 33 2.18 4.93 -2.55
N THR A 34 3.01 5.92 -2.23
CA THR A 34 4.11 6.38 -3.08
C THR A 34 5.42 6.09 -2.37
N LEU A 35 6.31 5.39 -3.08
CA LEU A 35 7.66 5.07 -2.61
C LEU A 35 8.67 5.79 -3.53
N THR A 36 9.56 6.59 -2.95
CA THR A 36 10.71 7.12 -3.70
C THR A 36 11.79 6.04 -3.90
N PRO A 37 12.67 6.17 -4.92
CA PRO A 37 13.77 5.23 -5.11
C PRO A 37 14.63 5.05 -3.86
N GLY A 38 14.90 3.80 -3.49
CA GLY A 38 15.71 3.44 -2.31
C GLY A 38 14.94 3.44 -0.99
N SER A 39 13.65 3.81 -0.97
CA SER A 39 12.79 3.70 0.21
C SER A 39 12.60 2.24 0.63
N GLN A 40 12.39 2.03 1.93
CA GLN A 40 12.10 0.72 2.49
C GLN A 40 10.90 0.82 3.42
N VAL A 41 10.01 -0.17 3.32
CA VAL A 41 8.93 -0.38 4.28
C VAL A 41 9.34 -1.54 5.19
N PRO A 42 9.42 -1.35 6.51
CA PRO A 42 9.75 -2.43 7.43
C PRO A 42 8.73 -3.58 7.34
N MET A 43 9.18 -4.81 7.57
CA MET A 43 8.26 -5.96 7.70
C MET A 43 7.29 -5.72 8.86
N HIS A 44 6.02 -5.99 8.64
CA HIS A 44 4.94 -5.83 9.60
C HIS A 44 3.72 -6.65 9.14
N ASP A 45 2.76 -6.83 10.05
CA ASP A 45 1.49 -7.50 9.79
C ASP A 45 0.32 -6.74 10.45
N HIS A 46 -0.89 -7.05 9.99
CA HIS A 46 -2.13 -6.55 10.58
C HIS A 46 -3.21 -7.64 10.48
N PRO A 47 -4.24 -7.63 11.34
CA PRO A 47 -5.33 -8.60 11.26
C PRO A 47 -6.23 -8.43 10.02
N HIS A 48 -6.08 -7.32 9.27
CA HIS A 48 -6.89 -7.00 8.10
C HIS A 48 -6.27 -7.53 6.81
N GLU A 49 -7.09 -8.04 5.90
CA GLU A 49 -6.64 -8.39 4.55
C GLU A 49 -6.25 -7.14 3.76
N GLN A 50 -5.14 -7.21 3.04
CA GLN A 50 -4.66 -6.13 2.18
C GLN A 50 -4.57 -6.61 0.72
N LEU A 51 -5.15 -5.83 -0.17
CA LEU A 51 -5.05 -6.02 -1.61
C LEU A 51 -4.40 -4.79 -2.23
N GLY A 52 -3.60 -5.00 -3.27
CA GLY A 52 -2.97 -3.90 -3.98
C GLY A 52 -2.75 -4.18 -5.46
N VAL A 53 -2.64 -3.09 -6.20
CA VAL A 53 -2.23 -3.06 -7.61
C VAL A 53 -1.13 -2.02 -7.75
N VAL A 54 -0.09 -2.35 -8.51
CA VAL A 54 0.96 -1.38 -8.84
C VAL A 54 0.43 -0.46 -9.93
N LEU A 55 0.32 0.84 -9.62
CA LEU A 55 -0.17 1.84 -10.57
C LEU A 55 0.95 2.35 -11.49
N GLU A 56 2.16 2.50 -10.96
CA GLU A 56 3.33 3.01 -11.67
C GLU A 56 4.63 2.48 -11.04
N GLY A 57 5.66 2.29 -11.86
CA GLY A 57 6.99 1.88 -11.42
C GLY A 57 7.11 0.39 -11.12
N GLU A 58 8.14 0.04 -10.35
CA GLU A 58 8.38 -1.31 -9.86
C GLU A 58 9.14 -1.29 -8.53
N PHE A 59 8.96 -2.34 -7.72
CA PHE A 59 9.66 -2.53 -6.47
C PHE A 59 9.71 -4.01 -6.08
N VAL A 60 10.60 -4.35 -5.15
CA VAL A 60 10.65 -5.69 -4.55
C VAL A 60 9.62 -5.77 -3.43
N MET A 61 8.68 -6.69 -3.54
CA MET A 61 7.66 -7.00 -2.55
C MET A 61 8.01 -8.31 -1.85
N VAL A 62 7.88 -8.35 -0.53
CA VAL A 62 8.04 -9.57 0.28
C VAL A 62 6.75 -9.84 1.02
N ILE A 63 6.14 -11.02 0.80
CA ILE A 63 4.88 -11.45 1.43
C ILE A 63 5.06 -12.91 1.86
N GLY A 64 4.79 -13.24 3.13
CA GLY A 64 4.85 -14.62 3.62
C GLY A 64 6.21 -15.30 3.41
N GLY A 65 7.31 -14.53 3.36
CA GLY A 65 8.67 -15.02 3.09
C GLY A 65 9.01 -15.20 1.59
N GLU A 66 8.06 -15.01 0.69
CA GLU A 66 8.32 -14.99 -0.75
C GLU A 66 8.69 -13.57 -1.22
N SER A 67 9.75 -13.44 -2.01
CA SER A 67 10.20 -12.17 -2.58
C SER A 67 9.99 -12.16 -4.10
N ARG A 68 9.39 -11.09 -4.61
CA ARG A 68 9.20 -10.86 -6.05
C ARG A 68 9.33 -9.39 -6.39
N THR A 69 9.95 -9.09 -7.53
CA THR A 69 9.81 -7.77 -8.16
C THR A 69 8.44 -7.69 -8.82
N ILE A 70 7.61 -6.73 -8.39
CA ILE A 70 6.31 -6.43 -8.98
C ILE A 70 6.37 -5.07 -9.67
N ARG A 71 5.64 -4.92 -10.77
CA ARG A 71 5.65 -3.73 -11.64
C ARG A 71 4.24 -3.29 -12.02
N THR A 72 4.12 -2.14 -12.67
CA THR A 72 2.84 -1.59 -13.16
C THR A 72 1.90 -2.67 -13.70
N GLY A 73 0.71 -2.72 -13.16
CA GLY A 73 -0.34 -3.68 -13.53
C GLY A 73 -0.30 -5.01 -12.78
N ASP A 74 0.75 -5.32 -12.02
CA ASP A 74 0.74 -6.49 -11.12
C ASP A 74 -0.19 -6.25 -9.94
N LYS A 75 -0.75 -7.35 -9.40
CA LYS A 75 -1.66 -7.34 -8.25
C LYS A 75 -1.15 -8.31 -7.19
N TYR A 76 -1.47 -8.03 -5.94
CA TYR A 76 -1.16 -8.90 -4.82
C TYR A 76 -2.30 -8.93 -3.81
N VAL A 77 -2.33 -10.01 -3.03
CA VAL A 77 -3.27 -10.23 -1.93
C VAL A 77 -2.45 -10.71 -0.73
N ILE A 78 -2.67 -10.09 0.42
CA ILE A 78 -2.02 -10.41 1.69
C ILE A 78 -3.13 -10.76 2.68
N PRO A 79 -3.27 -12.04 3.06
CA PRO A 79 -4.20 -12.44 4.12
C PRO A 79 -3.87 -11.74 5.43
N GLY A 80 -4.87 -11.56 6.30
CA GLY A 80 -4.63 -11.00 7.64
C GLY A 80 -3.65 -11.85 8.46
N GLY A 81 -2.73 -11.18 9.15
CA GLY A 81 -1.69 -11.79 10.00
C GLY A 81 -0.49 -12.38 9.23
N VAL A 82 -0.36 -12.06 7.93
CA VAL A 82 0.79 -12.40 7.08
C VAL A 82 1.66 -11.15 6.88
#